data_AF-A0A350I4T5-F1
#
_entry.id   AF-A0A350I4T5-F1
#
_cell.length_a   1.000
_cell.length_b   1.000
_cell.length_c   1.000
_cell.angle_alpha   90.00
_cell.angle_beta   90.00
_cell.angle_gamma   90.00
#
_symmetry.space_group_name_H-M   'P 1'
#
loop_
_entity.id
_entity.type
_entity.pdbx_description
1 polymer ?
#
loop_
_entity_poly.entity_id
_entity_poly.type
_entity_poly.pdbx_seq_one_letter_code
_entity_poly.pdbx_strand_id
1 'polypeptide(L)'
;MKNIYRLGCLSLLAMSALGLKMLGAEGPPARPKSAPKPDYPPYTEVMKGYKQVVSTIDQSPSLFGLFVNSKDNQILAAFPKKYRSKKFFIALTVASGEQYAGLQQADMYVYWKQIGKRMVLIQPNVAIRSTGDSESKRSVDRLFTDRVLADVPIVTMHPAWGPVIDLDAFLLGSGARFFGGSANGLKKQLAVVKTAMAFPQNIEVSFEVPVASGLLKAFHYSISEIRPNPAYRPRNADERIGYFTTDYSDLGKYQADDVKTRYINRWHIEKAAPNLKESPVKNPLIFYVEHTTPIRYRRWVREGVMMWNKAFEEIGLLNAIEVRYQDAATQAHMEKNPEDVR
;
A
#
# COMPACT_ATOMS: atom_id res chain seq x y z
N MET A 1 47.71 40.21 29.87
CA MET A 1 48.96 39.41 30.02
C MET A 1 49.31 38.86 28.64
N LYS A 2 50.20 39.54 27.91
CA LYS A 2 51.61 39.15 27.66
C LYS A 2 51.72 37.73 27.05
N ASN A 3 51.87 37.59 25.72
CA ASN A 3 53.12 37.68 24.91
C ASN A 3 53.97 36.39 24.92
N ILE A 4 54.18 35.76 23.76
CA ILE A 4 55.48 35.65 23.04
C ILE A 4 55.62 34.40 22.13
N TYR A 5 55.68 34.69 20.81
CA TYR A 5 56.55 34.25 19.69
C TYR A 5 57.12 32.81 19.51
N ARG A 6 57.08 32.34 18.25
CA ARG A 6 58.21 32.30 17.25
C ARG A 6 57.66 31.91 15.86
N LEU A 7 57.77 32.73 14.79
CA LEU A 7 58.90 32.92 13.82
C LEU A 7 59.36 31.61 13.16
N GLY A 8 59.56 31.45 11.84
CA GLY A 8 59.56 32.28 10.63
C GLY A 8 59.50 31.30 9.42
N CYS A 9 59.61 31.63 8.13
CA CYS A 9 60.19 32.76 7.43
C CYS A 9 59.65 32.70 5.99
N LEU A 10 59.18 33.83 5.44
CA LEU A 10 58.87 34.01 4.02
C LEU A 10 60.06 34.71 3.36
N SER A 11 60.53 34.21 2.23
CA SER A 11 61.41 34.94 1.33
C SER A 11 60.83 34.91 -0.08
N LEU A 12 60.48 36.10 -0.58
CA LEU A 12 60.12 36.37 -1.98
C LEU A 12 61.31 36.11 -2.90
N LEU A 13 61.03 35.56 -4.08
CA LEU A 13 61.79 35.88 -5.29
C LEU A 13 60.82 36.02 -6.47
N ALA A 14 60.77 37.22 -7.02
CA ALA A 14 60.16 37.52 -8.32
C ALA A 14 61.30 37.63 -9.34
N MET A 15 61.21 36.88 -10.45
CA MET A 15 61.96 37.20 -11.67
C MET A 15 61.17 36.79 -12.92
N SER A 16 60.81 37.84 -13.68
CA SER A 16 60.81 38.01 -15.14
C SER A 16 60.57 36.80 -16.07
N ALA A 17 59.59 37.01 -16.96
CA ALA A 17 59.28 36.18 -18.12
C ALA A 17 60.43 36.12 -19.15
N LEU A 18 60.68 34.92 -19.68
CA LEU A 18 61.21 34.72 -21.04
C LEU A 18 60.48 33.51 -21.64
N GLY A 19 59.80 33.72 -22.76
CA GLY A 19 59.08 32.67 -23.47
C GLY A 19 60.04 31.68 -24.13
N LEU A 20 59.88 30.39 -23.80
CA LEU A 20 60.48 29.29 -24.53
C LEU A 20 59.34 28.45 -25.15
N LYS A 21 59.22 28.49 -26.47
CA LYS A 21 58.35 27.58 -27.24
C LYS A 21 58.84 26.15 -27.03
N MET A 22 58.12 25.35 -26.25
CA MET A 22 58.28 23.88 -26.29
C MET A 22 57.33 23.29 -27.32
N LEU A 23 57.91 22.60 -28.30
CA LEU A 23 57.21 21.74 -29.24
C LEU A 23 56.46 20.65 -28.47
N GLY A 24 55.23 20.38 -28.92
CA GLY A 24 54.34 19.41 -28.31
C GLY A 24 54.88 17.99 -28.34
N ALA A 25 54.76 17.31 -27.20
CA ALA A 25 54.61 15.86 -27.16
C ALA A 25 53.13 15.59 -26.89
N GLU A 26 52.43 15.03 -27.88
CA GLU A 26 51.07 14.52 -27.69
C GLU A 26 51.13 13.37 -26.67
N GLY A 27 50.54 13.60 -25.50
CA GLY A 27 50.25 12.51 -24.57
C GLY A 27 49.30 11.50 -25.23
N PRO A 28 49.38 10.21 -24.88
CA PRO A 28 48.55 9.18 -25.50
C PRO A 28 47.06 9.57 -25.37
N PRO A 29 46.25 9.35 -26.42
CA PRO A 29 44.86 9.80 -26.43
C PRO A 29 44.13 9.17 -25.24
N ALA A 30 43.49 10.03 -24.44
CA ALA A 30 42.65 9.60 -23.34
C ALA A 30 41.62 8.60 -23.87
N ARG A 31 41.64 7.37 -23.34
CA ARG A 31 40.61 6.36 -23.66
C ARG A 31 39.25 7.01 -23.46
N PRO A 32 38.32 6.92 -24.42
CA PRO A 32 36.98 7.45 -24.24
C PRO A 32 36.40 6.80 -22.99
N LYS A 33 36.04 7.63 -21.99
CA LYS A 33 35.30 7.16 -20.82
C LYS A 33 34.02 6.53 -21.35
N SER A 34 33.94 5.20 -21.32
CA SER A 34 32.74 4.47 -21.68
C SER A 34 31.59 5.05 -20.86
N ALA A 35 30.53 5.51 -21.53
CA ALA A 35 29.34 5.99 -20.85
C ALA A 35 28.91 4.94 -19.80
N PRO A 36 28.60 5.35 -18.55
CA PRO A 36 28.20 4.41 -17.52
C PRO A 36 27.02 3.59 -18.03
N LYS A 37 27.14 2.26 -17.97
CA LYS A 37 26.04 1.36 -18.36
C LYS A 37 24.81 1.73 -17.51
N PRO A 38 23.64 1.86 -18.12
CA PRO A 38 22.43 2.18 -17.36
C PRO A 38 22.18 1.10 -16.30
N ASP A 39 21.74 1.53 -15.12
CA ASP A 39 21.56 0.64 -13.97
C ASP A 39 20.46 -0.42 -14.19
N TYR A 40 19.55 -0.16 -15.13
CA TYR A 40 18.41 -1.00 -15.48
C TYR A 40 18.23 -1.08 -17.01
N PRO A 41 17.65 -2.17 -17.52
CA PRO A 41 17.26 -2.27 -18.93
C PRO A 41 16.25 -1.17 -19.34
N PRO A 42 16.22 -0.76 -20.63
CA PRO A 42 15.24 0.21 -21.12
C PRO A 42 13.79 -0.26 -20.91
N TYR A 43 12.92 0.63 -20.44
CA TYR A 43 11.52 0.27 -20.16
C TYR A 43 10.77 -0.18 -21.42
N THR A 44 11.10 0.38 -22.59
CA THR A 44 10.51 0.02 -23.88
C THR A 44 10.77 -1.44 -24.27
N GLU A 45 11.88 -2.00 -23.82
CA GLU A 45 12.24 -3.40 -24.05
C GLU A 45 11.53 -4.31 -23.04
N VAL A 46 11.64 -4.00 -21.75
CA VAL A 46 11.05 -4.81 -20.66
C VAL A 46 9.52 -4.86 -20.76
N MET A 47 8.90 -3.75 -21.16
CA MET A 47 7.44 -3.62 -21.22
C MET A 47 6.86 -3.91 -22.60
N LYS A 48 7.67 -4.44 -23.53
CA LYS A 48 7.20 -4.82 -24.86
C LYS A 48 6.12 -5.89 -24.75
N GLY A 49 4.96 -5.65 -25.37
CA GLY A 49 3.83 -6.59 -25.35
C GLY A 49 2.87 -6.43 -24.16
N TYR A 50 3.23 -5.61 -23.17
CA TYR A 50 2.36 -5.29 -22.06
C TYR A 50 1.36 -4.18 -22.42
N LYS A 51 0.14 -4.27 -21.87
CA LYS A 51 -0.90 -3.25 -21.99
C LYS A 51 -1.21 -2.69 -20.60
N GLN A 52 -1.28 -1.36 -20.49
CA GLN A 52 -1.69 -0.73 -19.25
C GLN A 52 -3.17 -1.02 -18.97
N VAL A 53 -3.47 -1.33 -17.71
CA VAL A 53 -4.82 -1.50 -17.19
C VAL A 53 -5.28 -0.20 -16.54
N VAL A 54 -6.48 0.24 -16.89
CA VAL A 54 -7.21 1.32 -16.22
C VAL A 54 -8.65 0.84 -16.07
N SER A 55 -9.16 0.79 -14.85
CA SER A 55 -10.45 0.15 -14.53
C SER A 55 -11.59 1.15 -14.31
N THR A 56 -11.32 2.44 -14.41
CA THR A 56 -12.35 3.47 -14.34
C THR A 56 -12.88 3.82 -15.73
N ILE A 57 -14.18 4.06 -15.83
CA ILE A 57 -14.86 4.41 -17.09
C ILE A 57 -14.34 5.76 -17.65
N ASP A 58 -14.00 6.69 -16.76
CA ASP A 58 -13.48 8.02 -17.08
C ASP A 58 -11.98 8.06 -17.40
N GLN A 59 -11.30 6.90 -17.38
CA GLN A 59 -9.84 6.78 -17.55
C GLN A 59 -9.00 7.59 -16.56
N SER A 60 -9.55 7.89 -15.38
CA SER A 60 -8.82 8.50 -14.27
C SER A 60 -7.49 7.78 -13.98
N PRO A 61 -6.40 8.51 -13.67
CA PRO A 61 -5.11 7.91 -13.32
C PRO A 61 -5.22 6.95 -12.13
N SER A 62 -4.62 5.77 -12.26
CA SER A 62 -4.61 4.74 -11.23
C SER A 62 -3.53 4.95 -10.16
N LEU A 63 -3.68 4.31 -9.00
CA LEU A 63 -2.72 4.36 -7.88
C LEU A 63 -1.35 3.80 -8.27
N PHE A 64 -1.35 2.69 -9.01
CA PHE A 64 -0.19 2.05 -9.62
C PHE A 64 -0.39 1.94 -11.13
N GLY A 65 0.70 1.98 -11.89
CA GLY A 65 0.67 1.60 -13.29
C GLY A 65 0.65 0.07 -13.35
N LEU A 66 -0.52 -0.51 -13.61
CA LEU A 66 -0.65 -1.97 -13.74
C LEU A 66 -0.57 -2.32 -15.22
N PHE A 67 0.29 -3.27 -15.58
CA PHE A 67 0.53 -3.63 -16.97
C PHE A 67 0.43 -5.15 -17.11
N VAL A 68 -0.40 -5.62 -18.05
CA VAL A 68 -0.67 -7.04 -18.25
C VAL A 68 -0.17 -7.48 -19.63
N ASN A 69 0.50 -8.61 -19.67
CA ASN A 69 0.79 -9.34 -20.90
C ASN A 69 -0.02 -10.63 -20.92
N SER A 70 -1.10 -10.65 -21.72
CA SER A 70 -2.02 -11.79 -21.78
C SER A 70 -1.43 -13.04 -22.45
N LYS A 71 -0.36 -12.90 -23.24
CA LYS A 71 0.30 -14.06 -23.88
C LYS A 71 1.10 -14.86 -22.87
N ASP A 72 1.80 -14.15 -22.00
CA ASP A 72 2.70 -14.73 -21.01
C ASP A 72 2.02 -14.88 -19.63
N ASN A 73 0.79 -14.38 -19.49
CA ASN A 73 0.02 -14.37 -18.24
C ASN A 73 0.79 -13.68 -17.08
N GLN A 74 1.43 -12.55 -17.39
CA GLN A 74 2.28 -11.79 -16.47
C GLN A 74 1.70 -10.42 -16.15
N ILE A 75 2.01 -9.93 -14.95
CA ILE A 75 1.62 -8.59 -14.48
C ILE A 75 2.85 -7.85 -13.96
N LEU A 76 3.10 -6.68 -14.54
CA LEU A 76 4.05 -5.71 -14.00
C LEU A 76 3.30 -4.60 -13.24
N ALA A 77 3.89 -4.15 -12.14
CA ALA A 77 3.42 -2.97 -11.41
C ALA A 77 4.50 -1.89 -11.41
N ALA A 78 4.13 -0.70 -11.88
CA ALA A 78 4.94 0.51 -11.80
C ALA A 78 4.48 1.38 -10.63
N PHE A 79 5.41 1.71 -9.75
CA PHE A 79 5.14 2.53 -8.58
C PHE A 79 4.85 3.99 -8.98
N PRO A 80 3.93 4.70 -8.30
CA PRO A 80 3.78 6.14 -8.48
C PRO A 80 5.05 6.86 -8.03
N LYS A 81 5.43 7.98 -8.67
CA LYS A 81 6.68 8.71 -8.37
C LYS A 81 6.86 9.05 -6.88
N LYS A 82 5.76 9.35 -6.19
CA LYS A 82 5.72 9.71 -4.77
C LYS A 82 5.41 8.54 -3.84
N TYR A 83 5.67 7.29 -4.24
CA TYR A 83 5.36 6.10 -3.43
C TYR A 83 5.99 6.16 -2.01
N ARG A 84 7.16 6.79 -1.86
CA ARG A 84 7.88 6.87 -0.57
C ARG A 84 7.12 7.59 0.53
N SER A 85 6.24 8.53 0.17
CA SER A 85 5.41 9.26 1.13
C SER A 85 4.05 8.59 1.37
N LYS A 86 3.75 7.51 0.65
CA LYS A 86 2.48 6.80 0.75
C LYS A 86 2.60 5.63 1.71
N LYS A 87 1.47 5.32 2.35
CA LYS A 87 1.25 4.11 3.13
C LYS A 87 0.12 3.35 2.48
N PHE A 88 0.15 2.04 2.58
CA PHE A 88 -0.81 1.18 1.91
C PHE A 88 -1.46 0.24 2.92
N PHE A 89 -2.72 -0.10 2.64
CA PHE A 89 -3.42 -1.20 3.27
C PHE A 89 -3.47 -2.34 2.25
N ILE A 90 -3.08 -3.54 2.66
CA ILE A 90 -3.25 -4.73 1.84
C ILE A 90 -4.22 -5.66 2.54
N ALA A 91 -5.39 -5.90 1.95
CA ALA A 91 -6.34 -6.91 2.40
C ALA A 91 -6.18 -8.18 1.56
N LEU A 92 -6.18 -9.32 2.23
CA LEU A 92 -5.89 -10.63 1.67
C LEU A 92 -7.10 -11.54 1.82
N THR A 93 -7.56 -12.13 0.72
CA THR A 93 -8.71 -13.03 0.71
C THR A 93 -8.38 -14.30 -0.08
N VAL A 94 -8.71 -15.46 0.47
CA VAL A 94 -8.81 -16.70 -0.33
C VAL A 94 -10.20 -16.72 -0.95
N ALA A 95 -10.28 -16.30 -2.21
CA ALA A 95 -11.55 -16.05 -2.89
C ALA A 95 -12.25 -17.35 -3.32
N SER A 96 -11.52 -18.46 -3.48
CA SER A 96 -12.10 -19.77 -3.81
C SER A 96 -11.16 -20.92 -3.46
N GLY A 97 -11.69 -22.15 -3.47
CA GLY A 97 -10.92 -23.38 -3.29
C GLY A 97 -10.81 -23.86 -1.83
N GLU A 98 -11.65 -23.36 -0.93
CA GLU A 98 -11.81 -23.84 0.44
C GLU A 98 -13.21 -23.58 1.00
N GLN A 99 -13.57 -24.25 2.10
CA GLN A 99 -14.93 -24.24 2.67
C GLN A 99 -15.39 -22.85 3.11
N TYR A 100 -14.48 -22.00 3.58
CA TYR A 100 -14.76 -20.65 4.07
C TYR A 100 -14.21 -19.56 3.13
N ALA A 101 -14.12 -19.88 1.84
CA ALA A 101 -13.66 -18.93 0.83
C ALA A 101 -14.52 -17.65 0.83
N GLY A 102 -13.87 -16.52 0.53
CA GLY A 102 -14.47 -15.19 0.53
C GLY A 102 -14.37 -14.46 1.88
N LEU A 103 -13.95 -15.14 2.96
CA LEU A 103 -13.56 -14.45 4.19
C LEU A 103 -12.18 -13.80 4.03
N GLN A 104 -12.06 -12.56 4.50
CA GLN A 104 -10.76 -11.91 4.60
C GLN A 104 -9.87 -12.71 5.56
N GLN A 105 -8.71 -13.16 5.06
CA GLN A 105 -7.79 -13.98 5.80
C GLN A 105 -6.83 -13.15 6.65
N ALA A 106 -6.36 -12.03 6.10
CA ALA A 106 -5.41 -11.15 6.77
C ALA A 106 -5.46 -9.75 6.16
N ASP A 107 -4.89 -8.80 6.89
CA ASP A 107 -4.57 -7.48 6.39
C ASP A 107 -3.23 -6.99 6.90
N MET A 108 -2.71 -5.95 6.25
CA MET A 108 -1.46 -5.31 6.66
C MET A 108 -1.44 -3.84 6.32
N TYR A 109 -0.94 -3.05 7.27
CA TYR A 109 -0.52 -1.67 7.05
C TYR A 109 0.96 -1.65 6.67
N VAL A 110 1.31 -1.08 5.53
CA VAL A 110 2.64 -1.24 4.94
C VAL A 110 3.13 0.03 4.23
N TYR A 111 4.42 0.06 3.94
CA TYR A 111 5.04 1.03 3.05
C TYR A 111 6.15 0.40 2.23
N TRP A 112 6.52 1.09 1.16
CA TRP A 112 7.54 0.63 0.24
C TRP A 112 8.80 1.47 0.36
N LYS A 113 9.95 0.79 0.39
CA LYS A 113 11.27 1.42 0.37
C LYS A 113 12.10 0.78 -0.74
N GLN A 114 12.75 1.60 -1.55
CA GLN A 114 13.79 1.12 -2.45
C GLN A 114 15.12 1.01 -1.68
N ILE A 115 15.72 -0.18 -1.71
CA ILE A 115 17.05 -0.44 -1.16
C ILE A 115 17.90 -1.03 -2.31
N GLY A 116 18.86 -0.25 -2.80
CA GLY A 116 19.62 -0.61 -3.99
C GLY A 116 18.70 -0.82 -5.20
N LYS A 117 18.83 -1.98 -5.85
CA LYS A 117 18.05 -2.40 -7.03
C LYS A 117 16.77 -3.18 -6.68
N ARG A 118 16.26 -3.04 -5.46
CA ARG A 118 15.12 -3.82 -4.96
C ARG A 118 14.07 -2.91 -4.33
N MET A 119 12.80 -3.26 -4.52
CA MET A 119 11.68 -2.72 -3.78
C MET A 119 11.41 -3.63 -2.59
N VAL A 120 11.32 -3.05 -1.39
CA VAL A 120 11.12 -3.76 -0.13
C VAL A 120 9.79 -3.33 0.47
N LEU A 121 8.93 -4.31 0.75
CA LEU A 121 7.67 -4.13 1.45
C LEU A 121 7.92 -4.23 2.95
N ILE A 122 7.59 -3.16 3.67
CA ILE A 122 7.88 -3.03 5.10
C ILE A 122 6.57 -2.74 5.85
N GLN A 123 6.33 -3.51 6.92
CA GLN A 123 5.27 -3.26 7.87
C GLN A 123 5.83 -2.47 9.06
N PRO A 124 5.32 -1.26 9.34
CA PRO A 124 5.80 -0.48 10.47
C PRO A 124 5.36 -1.12 11.79
N ASN A 125 6.20 -0.99 12.82
CA ASN A 125 5.78 -1.36 14.16
C ASN A 125 4.82 -0.31 14.72
N VAL A 126 3.53 -0.66 14.76
CA VAL A 126 2.47 0.17 15.36
C VAL A 126 1.99 -0.38 16.70
N ALA A 127 2.46 -1.58 17.08
CA ALA A 127 1.99 -2.36 18.22
C ALA A 127 2.71 -2.00 19.51
N ILE A 128 3.96 -1.54 19.46
CA ILE A 128 4.73 -1.15 20.65
C ILE A 128 5.18 0.30 20.51
N ARG A 129 4.89 1.13 21.52
CA ARG A 129 5.16 2.58 21.55
C ARG A 129 5.64 3.02 22.94
N SER A 130 6.05 4.29 23.06
CA SER A 130 6.26 4.94 24.35
C SER A 130 5.72 6.37 24.34
N THR A 131 4.85 6.71 25.29
CA THR A 131 4.46 8.10 25.59
C THR A 131 5.22 8.72 26.76
N GLY A 132 6.12 7.96 27.39
CA GLY A 132 6.89 8.35 28.57
C GLY A 132 8.02 9.34 28.31
N ASP A 133 9.07 9.28 29.13
CA ASP A 133 10.25 10.13 28.99
C ASP A 133 11.05 9.86 27.70
N SER A 134 12.07 10.68 27.46
CA SER A 134 12.89 10.58 26.26
C SER A 134 13.72 9.30 26.17
N GLU A 135 14.11 8.71 27.31
CA GLU A 135 14.89 7.46 27.33
C GLU A 135 14.00 6.28 26.94
N SER A 136 12.78 6.22 27.48
CA SER A 136 11.81 5.20 27.10
C SER A 136 11.46 5.27 25.61
N LYS A 137 11.25 6.47 25.06
CA LYS A 137 11.02 6.69 23.62
C LYS A 137 12.18 6.19 22.77
N ARG A 138 13.41 6.63 23.08
CA ARG A 138 14.62 6.17 22.36
C ARG A 138 14.83 4.67 22.46
N SER A 139 14.56 4.08 23.63
CA SER A 139 14.66 2.63 23.85
C SER A 139 13.66 1.88 22.97
N VAL A 140 12.38 2.29 22.97
CA VAL A 140 11.36 1.65 22.16
C VAL A 140 11.66 1.79 20.66
N ASP A 141 12.01 2.99 20.20
CA ASP A 141 12.35 3.24 18.79
C ASP A 141 13.53 2.37 18.31
N ARG A 142 14.50 2.10 19.19
CA ARG A 142 15.67 1.27 18.89
C ARG A 142 15.36 -0.22 18.94
N LEU A 143 14.53 -0.67 19.88
CA LEU A 143 14.29 -2.10 20.15
C LEU A 143 13.17 -2.68 19.29
N PHE A 144 12.13 -1.91 18.98
CA PHE A 144 10.94 -2.39 18.27
C PHE A 144 10.88 -1.79 16.87
N THR A 145 11.69 -2.37 15.99
CA THR A 145 11.83 -1.92 14.61
C THR A 145 10.68 -2.39 13.72
N ASP A 146 10.57 -1.74 12.57
CA ASP A 146 9.73 -2.21 11.47
C ASP A 146 10.15 -3.60 10.97
N ARG A 147 9.23 -4.28 10.29
CA ARG A 147 9.43 -5.63 9.77
C ARG A 147 9.45 -5.63 8.25
N VAL A 148 10.54 -6.12 7.65
CA VAL A 148 10.55 -6.48 6.23
C VAL A 148 9.64 -7.69 6.02
N LEU A 149 8.64 -7.54 5.15
CA LEU A 149 7.72 -8.62 4.82
C LEU A 149 8.21 -9.44 3.62
N ALA A 150 8.63 -8.74 2.58
CA ALA A 150 9.09 -9.31 1.32
C ALA A 150 9.83 -8.23 0.51
N ASP A 151 10.53 -8.67 -0.53
CA ASP A 151 11.22 -7.79 -1.45
C ASP A 151 11.28 -8.38 -2.87
N VAL A 152 11.46 -7.52 -3.86
CA VAL A 152 11.43 -7.87 -5.29
C VAL A 152 12.41 -7.00 -6.06
N PRO A 153 13.14 -7.55 -7.06
CA PRO A 153 14.02 -6.74 -7.90
C PRO A 153 13.23 -5.71 -8.72
N ILE A 154 13.86 -4.56 -8.96
CA ILE A 154 13.37 -3.58 -9.94
C ILE A 154 13.79 -4.07 -11.33
N VAL A 155 12.80 -4.31 -12.20
CA VAL A 155 13.04 -4.81 -13.56
C VAL A 155 13.36 -3.69 -14.55
N THR A 156 12.81 -2.50 -14.34
CA THR A 156 13.12 -1.28 -15.11
C THR A 156 12.63 -0.03 -14.36
N MET A 157 12.94 1.15 -14.90
CA MET A 157 12.43 2.44 -14.45
C MET A 157 11.53 3.04 -15.52
N HIS A 158 10.26 3.27 -15.21
CA HIS A 158 9.31 3.84 -16.16
C HIS A 158 9.29 5.38 -16.06
N PRO A 159 9.37 6.14 -17.16
CA PRO A 159 9.50 7.61 -17.13
C PRO A 159 8.27 8.36 -16.58
N ALA A 160 7.05 7.92 -16.94
CA ALA A 160 5.81 8.47 -16.39
C ALA A 160 5.54 8.04 -14.94
N TRP A 161 6.03 6.86 -14.55
CA TRP A 161 5.88 6.27 -13.23
C TRP A 161 7.23 6.31 -12.49
N GLY A 162 7.55 5.26 -11.73
CA GLY A 162 8.81 5.07 -11.03
C GLY A 162 9.36 3.66 -11.26
N PRO A 163 9.92 3.01 -10.22
CA PRO A 163 10.36 1.62 -10.30
C PRO A 163 9.26 0.69 -10.77
N VAL A 164 9.62 -0.29 -11.59
CA VAL A 164 8.72 -1.36 -12.06
C VAL A 164 9.17 -2.69 -11.45
N ILE A 165 8.20 -3.48 -10.98
CA ILE A 165 8.41 -4.82 -10.43
C ILE A 165 7.58 -5.85 -11.20
N ASP A 166 8.05 -7.09 -11.18
CA ASP A 166 7.23 -8.25 -11.52
C ASP A 166 6.29 -8.53 -10.34
N LEU A 167 5.00 -8.27 -10.55
CA LEU A 167 4.01 -8.29 -9.48
C LEU A 167 3.56 -9.71 -9.16
N ASP A 168 3.36 -10.56 -10.17
CA ASP A 168 2.98 -11.95 -9.93
C ASP A 168 4.10 -12.74 -9.26
N ALA A 169 5.36 -12.54 -9.70
CA ALA A 169 6.51 -13.14 -9.03
C ALA A 169 6.64 -12.66 -7.57
N PHE A 170 6.32 -11.40 -7.27
CA PHE A 170 6.34 -10.89 -5.90
C PHE A 170 5.24 -11.50 -5.02
N LEU A 171 3.99 -11.43 -5.48
CA LEU A 171 2.81 -11.84 -4.72
C LEU A 171 2.76 -13.36 -4.54
N LEU A 172 2.92 -14.14 -5.62
CA LEU A 172 3.00 -15.60 -5.53
C LEU A 172 4.32 -16.03 -4.87
N GLY A 173 5.40 -15.30 -5.13
CA GLY A 173 6.69 -15.36 -4.44
C GLY A 173 6.56 -15.53 -2.94
N SER A 174 5.77 -14.62 -2.38
CA SER A 174 5.57 -14.40 -0.96
C SER A 174 4.24 -14.98 -0.45
N GLY A 175 3.58 -15.85 -1.23
CA GLY A 175 2.25 -16.36 -0.92
C GLY A 175 2.13 -16.97 0.49
N ALA A 176 3.08 -17.83 0.88
CA ALA A 176 3.11 -18.41 2.23
C ALA A 176 3.32 -17.36 3.34
N ARG A 177 4.01 -16.26 3.05
CA ARG A 177 4.17 -15.15 4.00
C ARG A 177 2.86 -14.37 4.19
N PHE A 178 2.06 -14.26 3.13
CA PHE A 178 0.82 -13.48 3.09
C PHE A 178 -0.41 -14.29 3.55
N PHE A 179 -0.55 -15.52 3.10
CA PHE A 179 -1.71 -16.39 3.37
C PHE A 179 -1.37 -17.59 4.27
N GLY A 180 -0.18 -17.62 4.87
CA GLY A 180 0.23 -18.71 5.76
C GLY A 180 0.08 -20.09 5.09
N GLY A 181 -0.47 -21.04 5.85
CA GLY A 181 -0.68 -22.41 5.40
C GLY A 181 -1.57 -22.56 4.17
N SER A 182 -2.47 -21.60 3.91
CA SER A 182 -3.38 -21.65 2.76
C SER A 182 -2.65 -21.59 1.43
N ALA A 183 -1.48 -20.93 1.40
CA ALA A 183 -0.61 -20.80 0.22
C ALA A 183 0.65 -21.69 0.29
N ASN A 184 0.64 -22.75 1.09
CA ASN A 184 1.77 -23.68 1.11
C ASN A 184 1.90 -24.42 -0.22
N GLY A 185 3.14 -24.46 -0.75
CA GLY A 185 3.50 -25.20 -1.95
C GLY A 185 2.80 -24.75 -3.24
N LEU A 186 2.60 -23.43 -3.42
CA LEU A 186 2.07 -22.88 -4.68
C LEU A 186 2.88 -23.37 -5.89
N LYS A 187 2.21 -23.99 -6.85
CA LYS A 187 2.78 -24.32 -8.16
C LYS A 187 2.72 -23.11 -9.08
N LYS A 188 3.56 -22.11 -8.82
CA LYS A 188 3.51 -20.75 -9.43
C LYS A 188 3.54 -20.75 -10.96
N GLN A 189 4.23 -21.72 -11.56
CA GLN A 189 4.29 -21.90 -13.03
C GLN A 189 2.94 -22.28 -13.66
N LEU A 190 1.96 -22.68 -12.84
CA LEU A 190 0.59 -22.99 -13.25
C LEU A 190 -0.41 -21.90 -12.79
N ALA A 191 0.08 -20.78 -12.26
CA ALA A 191 -0.80 -19.71 -11.82
C ALA A 191 -1.46 -19.02 -13.01
N VAL A 192 -2.72 -18.65 -12.86
CA VAL A 192 -3.52 -17.92 -13.86
C VAL A 192 -3.98 -16.60 -13.25
N VAL A 193 -3.76 -15.49 -13.96
CA VAL A 193 -4.30 -14.19 -13.57
C VAL A 193 -5.82 -14.21 -13.73
N LYS A 194 -6.55 -13.97 -12.63
CA LYS A 194 -8.02 -13.90 -12.63
C LYS A 194 -8.52 -12.47 -12.62
N THR A 195 -7.88 -11.61 -11.83
CA THR A 195 -8.19 -10.19 -11.72
C THR A 195 -6.93 -9.36 -11.88
N ALA A 196 -7.02 -8.29 -12.66
CA ALA A 196 -6.07 -7.20 -12.71
C ALA A 196 -6.87 -5.92 -12.91
N MET A 197 -7.10 -5.17 -11.83
CA MET A 197 -7.83 -3.90 -11.86
C MET A 197 -7.00 -2.79 -11.24
N ALA A 198 -7.12 -1.59 -11.82
CA ALA A 198 -6.38 -0.43 -11.40
C ALA A 198 -7.30 0.80 -11.29
N PHE A 199 -7.51 1.23 -10.05
CA PHE A 199 -8.34 2.39 -9.69
C PHE A 199 -7.45 3.51 -9.10
N PRO A 200 -7.97 4.74 -8.95
CA PRO A 200 -7.18 5.86 -8.43
C PRO A 200 -6.74 5.71 -6.97
N GLN A 201 -7.44 4.89 -6.18
CA GLN A 201 -7.13 4.70 -4.75
C GLN A 201 -6.73 3.28 -4.37
N ASN A 202 -6.82 2.33 -5.29
CA ASN A 202 -6.43 0.94 -5.07
C ASN A 202 -6.12 0.19 -6.37
N ILE A 203 -5.47 -0.97 -6.24
CA ILE A 203 -5.42 -2.00 -7.27
C ILE A 203 -5.94 -3.31 -6.70
N GLU A 204 -6.60 -4.10 -7.55
CA GLU A 204 -7.03 -5.46 -7.20
C GLU A 204 -6.35 -6.46 -8.12
N VAL A 205 -5.71 -7.46 -7.54
CA VAL A 205 -5.03 -8.51 -8.29
C VAL A 205 -5.33 -9.86 -7.67
N SER A 206 -5.66 -10.83 -8.51
CA SER A 206 -5.88 -12.19 -8.04
C SER A 206 -5.33 -13.26 -8.97
N PHE A 207 -4.92 -14.37 -8.36
CA PHE A 207 -4.33 -15.51 -9.05
C PHE A 207 -5.03 -16.79 -8.63
N GLU A 208 -5.43 -17.59 -9.61
CA GLU A 208 -5.82 -18.99 -9.39
C GLU A 208 -4.56 -19.85 -9.54
N VAL A 209 -4.24 -20.65 -8.53
CA VAL A 209 -3.00 -21.43 -8.50
C VAL A 209 -3.20 -22.74 -7.73
N PRO A 210 -2.61 -23.86 -8.19
CA PRO A 210 -2.61 -25.10 -7.43
C PRO A 210 -1.73 -24.98 -6.17
N VAL A 211 -2.27 -25.42 -5.03
CA VAL A 211 -1.52 -25.49 -3.76
C VAL A 211 -0.97 -26.91 -3.52
N ALA A 212 -0.22 -27.13 -2.43
CA ALA A 212 0.40 -28.41 -2.12
C ALA A 212 -0.57 -29.61 -2.09
N SER A 213 -1.81 -29.39 -1.66
CA SER A 213 -2.85 -30.43 -1.63
C SER A 213 -3.41 -30.80 -3.01
N GLY A 214 -3.02 -30.09 -4.07
CA GLY A 214 -3.53 -30.28 -5.43
C GLY A 214 -4.81 -29.48 -5.74
N LEU A 215 -5.43 -28.83 -4.75
CA LEU A 215 -6.57 -27.95 -4.99
C LEU A 215 -6.16 -26.67 -5.71
N LEU A 216 -7.01 -26.20 -6.64
CA LEU A 216 -6.94 -24.85 -7.18
C LEU A 216 -7.55 -23.88 -6.16
N LYS A 217 -6.78 -22.84 -5.79
CA LYS A 217 -7.27 -21.75 -4.95
C LYS A 217 -7.07 -20.41 -5.65
N ALA A 218 -8.02 -19.50 -5.46
CA ALA A 218 -7.87 -18.11 -5.88
C ALA A 218 -7.39 -17.25 -4.69
N PHE A 219 -6.25 -16.59 -4.85
CA PHE A 219 -5.69 -15.65 -3.87
C PHE A 219 -5.89 -14.23 -4.37
N HIS A 220 -6.62 -13.42 -3.62
CA HIS A 220 -6.97 -12.05 -3.98
C HIS A 220 -6.24 -11.06 -3.07
N TYR A 221 -5.68 -10.02 -3.69
CA TYR A 221 -4.95 -8.94 -3.05
C TYR A 221 -5.61 -7.61 -3.39
N SER A 222 -6.17 -6.95 -2.37
CA SER A 222 -6.59 -5.55 -2.46
C SER A 222 -5.50 -4.67 -1.89
N ILE A 223 -4.95 -3.75 -2.69
CA ILE A 223 -3.88 -2.85 -2.28
C ILE A 223 -4.36 -1.42 -2.44
N SER A 224 -4.69 -0.76 -1.33
CA SER A 224 -5.21 0.60 -1.30
C SER A 224 -4.26 1.58 -0.62
N GLU A 225 -4.33 2.86 -0.98
CA GLU A 225 -3.58 3.91 -0.29
C GLU A 225 -4.29 4.30 1.02
N ILE A 226 -3.57 4.30 2.14
CA ILE A 226 -4.05 4.94 3.36
C ILE A 226 -3.72 6.43 3.34
N ARG A 227 -4.76 7.25 3.42
CA ARG A 227 -4.64 8.70 3.53
C ARG A 227 -4.82 9.13 5.00
N PRO A 228 -3.90 9.93 5.55
CA PRO A 228 -4.09 10.49 6.88
C PRO A 228 -5.39 11.30 6.95
N ASN A 229 -6.20 11.04 7.97
CA ASN A 229 -7.40 11.83 8.25
C ASN A 229 -7.25 12.51 9.62
N PRO A 230 -6.85 13.78 9.69
CA PRO A 230 -6.66 14.49 10.96
C PRO A 230 -7.98 14.75 11.71
N ALA A 231 -9.13 14.63 11.04
CA ALA A 231 -10.43 14.78 11.69
C ALA A 231 -10.87 13.50 12.42
N TYR A 232 -10.34 12.33 12.04
CA TYR A 232 -10.70 11.08 12.69
C TYR A 232 -10.15 11.01 14.12
N ARG A 233 -11.03 10.76 15.08
CA ARG A 233 -10.67 10.56 16.48
C ARG A 233 -10.89 9.10 16.88
N PRO A 234 -9.82 8.35 17.24
CA PRO A 234 -9.96 7.02 17.83
C PRO A 234 -10.80 7.06 19.12
N ARG A 235 -11.48 5.96 19.45
CA ARG A 235 -12.22 5.81 20.71
C ARG A 235 -11.75 4.54 21.41
N ASN A 236 -11.45 4.65 22.69
CA ASN A 236 -11.08 3.51 23.52
C ASN A 236 -12.20 2.47 23.52
N ALA A 237 -11.83 1.20 23.51
CA ALA A 237 -12.75 0.10 23.69
C ALA A 237 -13.19 0.02 25.15
N ASP A 238 -14.50 -0.10 25.38
CA ASP A 238 -15.03 -0.47 26.69
C ASP A 238 -14.84 -1.98 26.88
N GLU A 239 -14.17 -2.38 27.96
CA GLU A 239 -13.79 -3.77 28.18
C GLU A 239 -14.98 -4.70 28.43
N ARG A 240 -16.15 -4.13 28.78
CA ARG A 240 -17.39 -4.88 29.03
C ARG A 240 -18.12 -5.27 27.75
N ILE A 241 -17.71 -4.71 26.61
CA ILE A 241 -18.39 -4.89 25.31
C ILE A 241 -17.41 -5.50 24.31
N GLY A 242 -17.86 -6.52 23.60
CA GLY A 242 -17.10 -7.10 22.49
C GLY A 242 -17.04 -6.14 21.31
N TYR A 243 -15.84 -5.63 21.01
CA TYR A 243 -15.56 -4.85 19.80
C TYR A 243 -14.50 -5.55 18.96
N PHE A 244 -14.54 -5.32 17.64
CA PHE A 244 -13.31 -5.41 16.85
C PHE A 244 -12.39 -4.27 17.25
N THR A 245 -11.13 -4.57 17.56
CA THR A 245 -10.20 -3.56 18.08
C THR A 245 -8.89 -3.53 17.33
N THR A 246 -8.29 -2.34 17.30
CA THR A 246 -6.86 -2.15 17.00
C THR A 246 -6.17 -1.73 18.30
N ASP A 247 -5.13 -2.45 18.70
CA ASP A 247 -4.44 -2.23 19.97
C ASP A 247 -2.95 -1.92 19.83
N TYR A 248 -2.40 -1.32 20.88
CA TYR A 248 -0.96 -1.15 21.06
C TYR A 248 -0.60 -1.22 22.55
N SER A 249 0.67 -1.54 22.82
CA SER A 249 1.29 -1.49 24.14
C SER A 249 2.18 -0.25 24.25
N ASP A 250 1.99 0.52 25.31
CA ASP A 250 2.78 1.70 25.65
C ASP A 250 3.74 1.37 26.81
N LEU A 251 5.00 1.09 26.46
CA LEU A 251 6.04 0.76 27.44
C LEU A 251 6.62 1.99 28.16
N GLY A 252 6.07 3.18 27.91
CA GLY A 252 6.31 4.36 28.72
C GLY A 252 5.40 4.45 29.95
N LYS A 253 4.40 3.58 30.06
CA LYS A 253 3.48 3.53 31.22
C LYS A 253 4.10 2.74 32.35
N TYR A 254 3.90 3.24 33.58
CA TYR A 254 4.41 2.60 34.79
C TYR A 254 3.45 1.53 35.33
N GLN A 255 2.14 1.80 35.28
CA GLN A 255 1.13 0.85 35.74
C GLN A 255 0.84 -0.18 34.65
N ALA A 256 0.79 -1.46 35.03
CA ALA A 256 0.59 -2.56 34.10
C ALA A 256 -0.73 -2.43 33.32
N ASP A 257 -1.80 -1.98 33.98
CA ASP A 257 -3.12 -1.83 33.39
C ASP A 257 -3.18 -0.73 32.32
N ASP A 258 -2.29 0.27 32.41
CA ASP A 258 -2.20 1.37 31.43
C ASP A 258 -1.38 0.99 30.19
N VAL A 259 -0.60 -0.09 30.24
CA VAL A 259 0.29 -0.47 29.14
C VAL A 259 -0.52 -0.77 27.90
N LYS A 260 -1.67 -1.45 28.01
CA LYS A 260 -2.43 -1.89 26.84
C LYS A 260 -3.57 -0.93 26.52
N THR A 261 -3.48 -0.26 25.38
CA THR A 261 -4.57 0.57 24.85
C THR A 261 -5.27 -0.14 23.69
N ARG A 262 -6.60 -0.17 23.72
CA ARG A 262 -7.45 -0.76 22.68
C ARG A 262 -8.37 0.29 22.09
N TYR A 263 -8.38 0.46 20.78
CA TYR A 263 -9.34 1.31 20.06
C TYR A 263 -10.37 0.48 19.33
N ILE A 264 -11.62 0.94 19.29
CA ILE A 264 -12.66 0.27 18.51
C ILE A 264 -12.49 0.53 17.01
N ASN A 265 -12.67 -0.50 16.20
CA ASN A 265 -12.79 -0.39 14.75
C ASN A 265 -14.24 0.01 14.43
N ARG A 266 -14.42 1.14 13.73
CA ARG A 266 -15.75 1.64 13.39
C ARG A 266 -15.75 2.47 12.12
N TRP A 267 -16.92 2.58 11.50
CA TRP A 267 -17.20 3.54 10.45
C TRP A 267 -17.02 4.98 10.94
N HIS A 268 -16.44 5.82 10.10
CA HIS A 268 -16.32 7.25 10.36
C HIS A 268 -17.59 7.97 9.87
N ILE A 269 -18.52 8.21 10.80
CA ILE A 269 -19.81 8.83 10.50
C ILE A 269 -19.98 10.06 11.39
N GLU A 270 -20.40 11.16 10.79
CA GLU A 270 -20.60 12.44 11.45
C GLU A 270 -21.96 13.03 11.05
N LYS A 271 -22.58 13.78 11.95
CA LYS A 271 -23.75 14.60 11.65
C LYS A 271 -23.39 15.67 10.62
N ALA A 272 -24.31 15.96 9.70
CA ALA A 272 -24.19 17.10 8.80
C ALA A 272 -24.24 18.42 9.59
N ALA A 273 -25.09 18.50 10.62
CA ALA A 273 -25.16 19.61 11.57
C ALA A 273 -24.83 19.12 13.00
N PRO A 274 -23.58 19.29 13.47
CA PRO A 274 -23.11 18.73 14.75
C PRO A 274 -23.86 19.22 15.99
N ASN A 275 -24.41 20.45 15.93
CA ASN A 275 -25.06 21.11 17.07
C ASN A 275 -26.51 20.66 17.28
N LEU A 276 -27.08 19.90 16.34
CA LEU A 276 -28.45 19.39 16.48
C LEU A 276 -28.46 18.07 17.26
N LYS A 277 -29.51 17.86 18.05
CA LYS A 277 -29.74 16.58 18.74
C LYS A 277 -29.79 15.42 17.74
N GLU A 278 -30.47 15.63 16.63
CA GLU A 278 -30.58 14.70 15.51
C GLU A 278 -30.24 15.44 14.21
N SER A 279 -29.50 14.79 13.32
CA SER A 279 -29.15 15.35 12.03
C SER A 279 -28.88 14.21 11.04
N PRO A 280 -29.25 14.38 9.76
CA PRO A 280 -28.74 13.50 8.71
C PRO A 280 -27.21 13.39 8.77
N VAL A 281 -26.67 12.23 8.44
CA VAL A 281 -25.22 12.08 8.35
C VAL A 281 -24.65 12.88 7.19
N LYS A 282 -23.42 13.37 7.34
CA LYS A 282 -22.70 14.10 6.29
C LYS A 282 -22.41 13.23 5.08
N ASN A 283 -21.96 11.99 5.34
CA ASN A 283 -21.66 10.98 4.33
C ASN A 283 -22.30 9.67 4.78
N PRO A 284 -23.37 9.19 4.11
CA PRO A 284 -23.99 7.91 4.44
C PRO A 284 -23.10 6.73 4.02
N LEU A 285 -23.26 5.62 4.72
CA LEU A 285 -22.72 4.32 4.32
C LEU A 285 -23.61 3.76 3.22
N ILE A 286 -23.11 3.79 1.99
CA ILE A 286 -23.85 3.32 0.82
C ILE A 286 -23.42 1.88 0.53
N PHE A 287 -24.34 0.95 0.70
CA PHE A 287 -24.16 -0.45 0.30
C PHE A 287 -24.80 -0.68 -1.06
N TYR A 288 -24.09 -1.36 -1.95
CA TYR A 288 -24.62 -1.81 -3.23
C TYR A 288 -24.90 -3.30 -3.17
N VAL A 289 -26.14 -3.69 -3.43
CA VAL A 289 -26.49 -5.09 -3.65
C VAL A 289 -26.14 -5.41 -5.11
N GLU A 290 -25.13 -6.26 -5.27
CA GLU A 290 -24.56 -6.63 -6.57
C GLU A 290 -25.60 -7.26 -7.50
N HIS A 291 -25.47 -7.02 -8.80
CA HIS A 291 -26.40 -7.53 -9.81
C HIS A 291 -26.41 -9.06 -9.94
N THR A 292 -25.43 -9.77 -9.37
CA THR A 292 -25.41 -11.24 -9.31
C THR A 292 -26.22 -11.79 -8.13
N THR A 293 -26.58 -10.96 -7.15
CA THR A 293 -27.45 -11.35 -6.04
C THR A 293 -28.82 -11.77 -6.60
N PRO A 294 -29.32 -12.98 -6.31
CA PRO A 294 -30.62 -13.43 -6.81
C PRO A 294 -31.75 -12.47 -6.42
N ILE A 295 -32.58 -12.09 -7.38
CA ILE A 295 -33.64 -11.08 -7.23
C ILE A 295 -34.54 -11.37 -6.02
N ARG A 296 -34.88 -12.65 -5.79
CA ARG A 296 -35.71 -13.10 -4.65
C ARG A 296 -35.17 -12.71 -3.27
N TYR A 297 -33.87 -12.46 -3.13
CA TYR A 297 -33.25 -12.08 -1.86
C TYR A 297 -32.99 -10.58 -1.73
N ARG A 298 -32.91 -9.85 -2.84
CA ARG A 298 -32.47 -8.44 -2.85
C ARG A 298 -33.26 -7.54 -1.90
N ARG A 299 -34.59 -7.68 -1.91
CA ARG A 299 -35.48 -6.95 -0.99
C ARG A 299 -35.13 -7.21 0.48
N TRP A 300 -34.99 -8.48 0.85
CA TRP A 300 -34.72 -8.89 2.23
C TRP A 300 -33.31 -8.47 2.68
N VAL A 301 -32.32 -8.54 1.79
CA VAL A 301 -30.97 -8.01 2.05
C VAL A 301 -31.02 -6.51 2.32
N ARG A 302 -31.74 -5.75 1.48
CA ARG A 302 -31.92 -4.31 1.67
C ARG A 302 -32.62 -4.00 3.00
N GLU A 303 -33.74 -4.63 3.28
CA GLU A 303 -34.47 -4.41 4.54
C GLU A 303 -33.59 -4.78 5.75
N GLY A 304 -32.89 -5.92 5.67
CA GLY A 304 -31.87 -6.38 6.61
C GLY A 304 -30.86 -5.32 7.00
N VAL A 305 -30.19 -4.74 5.99
CA VAL A 305 -29.16 -3.72 6.18
C VAL A 305 -29.76 -2.39 6.64
N MET A 306 -30.90 -1.97 6.08
CA MET A 306 -31.56 -0.71 6.45
C MET A 306 -32.08 -0.69 7.88
N MET A 307 -32.38 -1.84 8.51
CA MET A 307 -32.82 -1.89 9.92
C MET A 307 -31.80 -1.31 10.90
N TRP A 308 -30.51 -1.32 10.55
CA TRP A 308 -29.46 -0.73 11.38
C TRP A 308 -29.61 0.79 11.54
N ASN A 309 -30.33 1.48 10.65
CA ASN A 309 -30.61 2.90 10.82
C ASN A 309 -31.31 3.21 12.15
N LYS A 310 -32.15 2.30 12.66
CA LYS A 310 -32.79 2.47 13.99
C LYS A 310 -31.76 2.66 15.10
N ALA A 311 -30.67 1.88 15.07
CA ALA A 311 -29.60 2.02 16.07
C ALA A 311 -28.78 3.32 15.88
N PHE A 312 -28.65 3.81 14.65
CA PHE A 312 -28.02 5.10 14.37
C PHE A 312 -28.88 6.30 14.79
N GLU A 313 -30.20 6.19 14.62
CA GLU A 313 -31.17 7.20 15.04
C GLU A 313 -31.13 7.43 16.55
N GLU A 314 -31.01 6.37 17.36
CA GLU A 314 -30.87 6.45 18.83
C GLU A 314 -29.63 7.25 19.28
N ILE A 315 -28.58 7.32 18.46
CA ILE A 315 -27.39 8.13 18.70
C ILE A 315 -27.40 9.46 17.91
N GLY A 316 -28.55 9.84 17.36
CA GLY A 316 -28.81 11.10 16.68
C GLY A 316 -28.31 11.17 15.23
N LEU A 317 -27.96 10.04 14.62
CA LEU A 317 -27.46 9.96 13.24
C LEU A 317 -28.58 9.48 12.31
N LEU A 318 -29.27 10.40 11.65
CA LEU A 318 -30.36 10.07 10.72
C LEU A 318 -29.80 9.63 9.36
N ASN A 319 -30.47 8.68 8.70
CA ASN A 319 -30.12 8.19 7.36
C ASN A 319 -28.64 7.74 7.23
N ALA A 320 -28.11 7.07 8.26
CA ALA A 320 -26.71 6.66 8.30
C ALA A 320 -26.35 5.63 7.23
N ILE A 321 -27.30 4.77 6.86
CA ILE A 321 -27.13 3.70 5.88
C ILE A 321 -28.10 3.90 4.72
N GLU A 322 -27.59 3.73 3.50
CA GLU A 322 -28.35 3.65 2.27
C GLU A 322 -28.03 2.32 1.56
N VAL A 323 -29.04 1.70 0.94
CA VAL A 323 -28.85 0.50 0.13
C VAL A 323 -29.37 0.72 -1.28
N ARG A 324 -28.48 0.57 -2.26
CA ARG A 324 -28.73 0.69 -3.70
C ARG A 324 -28.61 -0.66 -4.38
N TYR A 325 -29.19 -0.79 -5.57
CA TYR A 325 -29.08 -1.99 -6.39
C TYR A 325 -28.23 -1.72 -7.61
N GLN A 326 -27.32 -2.63 -7.92
CA GLN A 326 -26.85 -2.74 -9.30
C GLN A 326 -27.87 -3.50 -10.13
N ASP A 327 -28.14 -2.98 -11.32
CA ASP A 327 -29.04 -3.62 -12.27
C ASP A 327 -28.43 -3.64 -13.66
N ALA A 328 -28.09 -4.84 -14.11
CA ALA A 328 -27.52 -5.07 -15.44
C ALA A 328 -28.54 -4.78 -16.57
N ALA A 329 -29.85 -4.89 -16.33
CA ALA A 329 -30.85 -4.64 -17.36
C ALA A 329 -31.00 -3.14 -17.65
N THR A 330 -31.08 -2.33 -16.60
CA THR A 330 -31.23 -0.87 -16.71
C THR A 330 -29.90 -0.11 -16.72
N GLN A 331 -28.79 -0.82 -16.51
CA GLN A 331 -27.44 -0.26 -16.29
C GLN A 331 -27.33 0.61 -15.03
N ALA A 332 -28.32 0.60 -14.14
CA ALA A 332 -28.30 1.39 -12.92
C ALA A 332 -27.14 0.96 -12.00
N HIS A 333 -26.29 1.91 -11.63
CA HIS A 333 -25.15 1.73 -10.73
C HIS A 333 -24.10 0.72 -11.20
N MET A 334 -24.15 0.28 -12.45
CA MET A 334 -23.17 -0.65 -13.03
C MET A 334 -21.80 0.03 -13.21
N GLU A 335 -21.74 1.37 -13.19
CA GLU A 335 -20.50 2.14 -13.15
C GLU A 335 -19.76 2.02 -11.81
N LYS A 336 -20.44 1.59 -10.75
CA LYS A 336 -19.85 1.39 -9.42
C LYS A 336 -19.24 0.00 -9.39
N ASN A 337 -17.93 -0.08 -9.42
CA ASN A 337 -17.27 -1.36 -9.19
C ASN A 337 -17.16 -1.63 -7.67
N PRO A 338 -17.62 -2.78 -7.15
CA PRO A 338 -17.50 -3.09 -5.71
C PRO A 338 -16.04 -3.12 -5.22
N GLU A 339 -15.10 -3.27 -6.13
CA GLU A 339 -13.66 -3.24 -5.85
C GLU A 339 -13.05 -1.83 -5.88
N ASP A 340 -13.76 -0.78 -6.29
CA ASP A 340 -13.24 0.60 -6.25
C ASP A 340 -13.48 1.22 -4.88
N VAL A 341 -12.42 1.56 -4.14
CA VAL A 341 -12.51 1.99 -2.72
C VAL A 341 -12.94 3.46 -2.53
N ARG A 342 -13.39 4.15 -3.59
CA ARG A 342 -13.64 5.61 -3.61
C ARG A 342 -15.03 6.04 -3.18
#